data_AF-W1YS45-F1
#
_entry.id   AF-W1YS45-F1
#
_cell.length_a   1.000
_cell.length_b   1.000
_cell.length_c   1.000
_cell.angle_alpha   90.00
_cell.angle_beta   90.00
_cell.angle_gamma   90.00
#
_symmetry.space_group_name_H-M   'P 1'
#
loop_
_entity.id
_entity.type
_entity.pdbx_description
1 polymer ?
#
loop_
_entity_poly.entity_id
_entity_poly.type
_entity_poly.pdbx_seq_one_letter_code
_entity_poly.pdbx_strand_id
1 'polypeptide(L)'
;IAVLGVSTSFAALVMERDQSVDTAPSVNMYRFEVPAELQGTYNNVGVANLTASMEKEPNTLSMNVAHVKGNPSESYVVEIYKDLAAIETHRKS
;
A
#
# COMPACT_ATOMS: atom_id res chain seq x y z
N ILE A 1 34.14 -46.68 14.96
CA ILE A 1 33.88 -45.34 14.40
C ILE A 1 32.68 -44.78 15.14
N ALA A 2 32.89 -43.84 16.07
CA ALA A 2 31.82 -43.15 16.76
C ALA A 2 31.74 -41.75 16.18
N VAL A 3 30.65 -41.43 15.50
CA VAL A 3 30.39 -40.10 14.96
C VAL A 3 29.66 -39.32 16.05
N LEU A 4 30.36 -38.43 16.75
CA LEU A 4 29.74 -37.45 17.64
C LEU A 4 28.97 -36.44 16.78
N GLY A 5 27.65 -36.47 16.87
CA GLY A 5 26.77 -35.49 16.24
C GLY A 5 26.91 -34.14 16.94
N VAL A 6 27.30 -33.11 16.19
CA VAL A 6 27.28 -31.73 16.66
C VAL A 6 25.83 -31.26 16.65
N SER A 7 25.23 -31.08 17.82
CA SER A 7 23.93 -30.43 17.94
C SER A 7 24.14 -28.92 17.96
N THR A 8 24.03 -28.27 16.80
CA THR A 8 23.85 -26.82 16.75
C THR A 8 22.37 -26.53 16.88
N SER A 9 21.94 -26.14 18.07
CA SER A 9 20.59 -25.59 18.28
C SER A 9 20.49 -24.25 17.54
N PHE A 10 19.70 -24.21 16.47
CA PHE A 10 19.22 -22.94 15.91
C PHE A 10 18.11 -22.44 16.82
N ALA A 11 18.38 -21.44 17.64
CA ALA A 11 17.33 -20.60 18.18
C ALA A 11 16.79 -19.75 17.02
N ALA A 12 15.80 -20.26 16.30
CA ALA A 12 15.00 -19.41 15.43
C ALA A 12 14.20 -18.47 16.33
N LEU A 13 14.54 -17.17 16.31
CA LEU A 13 13.65 -16.15 16.85
C LEU A 13 12.41 -16.12 15.95
N VAL A 14 11.43 -16.95 16.27
CA VAL A 14 10.09 -16.82 15.71
C VAL A 14 9.51 -15.59 16.38
N MET A 15 9.55 -14.44 15.70
CA MET A 15 8.61 -13.37 16.04
C MET A 15 7.23 -13.93 15.73
N GLU A 16 6.54 -14.35 16.79
CA GLU A 16 5.09 -14.56 16.74
C GLU A 16 4.51 -13.23 16.25
N ARG A 17 4.06 -13.20 14.99
CA ARG A 17 3.39 -12.03 14.43
C ARG A 17 2.10 -11.91 15.22
N ASP A 18 2.15 -11.10 16.27
CA ASP A 18 1.00 -10.76 17.09
C ASP A 18 -0.14 -10.39 16.14
N GLN A 19 -1.14 -11.26 16.01
CA GLN A 19 -2.27 -11.03 15.11
C GLN A 19 -3.12 -9.83 15.58
N SER A 20 -2.82 -9.27 16.77
CA SER A 20 -3.50 -8.12 17.33
C SER A 20 -2.90 -6.76 16.93
N VAL A 21 -1.79 -6.70 16.17
CA VAL A 21 -1.17 -5.43 15.72
C VAL A 21 -1.70 -4.87 14.39
N ASP A 22 -2.60 -5.55 13.69
CA ASP A 22 -3.02 -5.13 12.34
C ASP A 22 -4.40 -4.46 12.30
N THR A 23 -4.65 -3.54 13.23
CA THR A 23 -5.84 -2.67 13.23
C THR A 23 -5.50 -1.19 13.23
N ALA A 24 -4.20 -0.85 13.18
CA ALA A 24 -3.75 0.53 13.14
C ALA A 24 -3.96 1.11 11.73
N PRO A 25 -4.39 2.38 11.62
CA PRO A 25 -4.48 3.04 10.34
C PRO A 25 -3.18 2.96 9.55
N SER A 26 -3.29 2.54 8.30
CA SER A 26 -2.16 2.33 7.41
C SER A 26 -2.16 3.39 6.32
N VAL A 27 -0.97 3.92 6.01
CA VAL A 27 -0.80 4.96 4.99
C VAL A 27 0.12 4.46 3.90
N ASN A 28 -0.36 4.51 2.66
CA ASN A 28 0.47 4.29 1.47
C ASN A 28 0.74 5.63 0.77
N MET A 29 1.95 5.76 0.24
CA MET A 29 2.34 6.92 -0.56
C MET A 29 3.02 6.43 -1.84
N TYR A 30 2.49 6.86 -2.98
CA TYR A 30 3.01 6.52 -4.30
C TYR A 30 3.44 7.78 -5.04
N ARG A 31 4.51 7.66 -5.81
CA ARG A 31 4.95 8.69 -6.76
C ARG A 31 4.74 8.17 -8.18
N PHE A 32 4.12 8.99 -9.01
CA PHE A 32 3.93 8.71 -10.43
C PHE A 32 4.63 9.78 -11.27
N GLU A 33 5.31 9.32 -12.32
CA GLU A 33 5.81 10.15 -13.41
C GLU A 33 5.04 9.76 -14.68
N VAL A 34 4.32 10.72 -15.26
CA VAL A 34 3.40 10.49 -16.38
C VAL A 34 3.78 11.43 -17.54
N PRO A 35 3.97 10.90 -18.76
CA PRO A 35 4.19 11.73 -19.94
C PRO A 35 3.06 12.75 -20.12
N ALA A 36 3.41 13.98 -20.50
CA ALA A 36 2.47 15.09 -20.57
C ALA A 36 1.28 14.81 -21.50
N GLU A 37 1.51 14.07 -22.59
CA GLU A 37 0.50 13.65 -23.56
C GLU A 37 -0.52 12.66 -22.97
N LEU A 38 -0.17 11.96 -21.88
CA LEU A 38 -1.06 11.03 -21.18
C LEU A 38 -1.71 11.63 -19.94
N GLN A 39 -1.35 12.86 -19.55
CA GLN A 39 -1.81 13.47 -18.29
C GLN A 39 -3.34 13.55 -18.19
N GLY A 40 -4.03 13.87 -19.29
CA GLY A 40 -5.49 13.92 -19.32
C GLY A 40 -6.13 12.55 -19.03
N THR A 41 -5.61 11.49 -19.65
CA THR A 41 -6.07 10.12 -19.43
C THR A 41 -5.76 9.67 -18.00
N TYR A 42 -4.55 9.94 -17.51
CA TYR A 42 -4.15 9.63 -16.14
C TYR A 42 -5.06 10.31 -15.11
N ASN A 43 -5.37 11.60 -15.29
CA ASN A 43 -6.26 12.32 -14.38
C ASN A 43 -7.67 11.71 -14.38
N ASN A 44 -8.21 11.40 -15.56
CA ASN A 44 -9.56 10.83 -15.67
C ASN A 44 -9.65 9.43 -15.03
N VAL A 45 -8.69 8.55 -15.34
CA VAL A 45 -8.64 7.19 -14.77
C VAL A 45 -8.36 7.24 -13.27
N GLY A 46 -7.44 8.09 -12.83
CA GLY A 46 -7.13 8.30 -11.42
C GLY A 46 -8.35 8.77 -10.63
N VAL A 47 -9.02 9.85 -11.06
CA VAL A 47 -10.23 10.34 -10.39
C VAL A 47 -11.31 9.25 -10.31
N ALA A 48 -11.54 8.51 -11.38
CA ALA A 48 -12.51 7.41 -11.38
C ALA A 48 -12.14 6.30 -10.37
N ASN A 49 -10.86 5.91 -10.31
CA ASN A 49 -10.37 4.90 -9.37
C ASN A 49 -10.54 5.36 -7.92
N LEU A 50 -10.00 6.54 -7.59
CA LEU A 50 -10.06 7.09 -6.23
C LEU A 50 -11.51 7.28 -5.77
N THR A 51 -12.38 7.77 -6.65
CA THR A 51 -13.81 7.94 -6.35
C THR A 51 -14.49 6.60 -6.09
N ALA A 52 -14.25 5.60 -6.94
CA ALA A 52 -14.85 4.28 -6.77
C ALA A 52 -14.41 3.61 -5.47
N SER A 53 -13.13 3.74 -5.09
CA SER A 53 -12.64 3.23 -3.81
C SER A 53 -13.30 3.93 -2.63
N MET A 54 -13.39 5.26 -2.64
CA MET A 54 -14.07 6.00 -1.57
C MET A 54 -15.57 5.66 -1.47
N GLU A 55 -16.23 5.31 -2.58
CA GLU A 55 -17.65 4.92 -2.60
C GLU A 55 -17.90 3.47 -2.17
N LYS A 56 -17.02 2.54 -2.57
CA LYS A 56 -17.29 1.09 -2.50
C LYS A 56 -16.49 0.37 -1.42
N GLU A 57 -15.38 0.95 -0.96
CA GLU A 57 -14.48 0.30 -0.01
C GLU A 57 -14.66 0.93 1.38
N PRO A 58 -15.45 0.32 2.29
CA PRO A 58 -15.84 0.93 3.56
C PRO A 58 -14.67 1.20 4.53
N ASN A 59 -13.50 0.60 4.28
CA ASN A 59 -12.30 0.77 5.11
C ASN A 59 -11.20 1.58 4.42
N THR A 60 -11.49 2.18 3.28
CA THR A 60 -10.67 3.19 2.61
C THR A 60 -11.06 4.56 3.18
N LEU A 61 -10.18 5.12 4.01
CA LEU A 61 -10.47 6.32 4.80
C LEU A 61 -10.18 7.61 4.03
N SER A 62 -9.21 7.57 3.12
CA SER A 62 -8.86 8.70 2.28
C SER A 62 -8.08 8.25 1.06
N MET A 63 -8.37 8.87 -0.08
CA MET A 63 -7.53 8.79 -1.27
C MET A 63 -7.38 10.17 -1.87
N ASN A 64 -6.14 10.64 -1.96
CA ASN A 64 -5.85 11.97 -2.51
C ASN A 64 -4.73 11.86 -3.51
N VAL A 65 -4.88 12.54 -4.64
CA VAL A 65 -3.81 12.78 -5.60
C VAL A 65 -3.46 14.26 -5.61
N ALA A 66 -2.17 14.56 -5.58
CA ALA A 66 -1.65 15.90 -5.75
C ALA A 66 -0.59 15.92 -6.85
N HIS A 67 -0.66 16.91 -7.74
CA HIS A 67 0.36 17.14 -8.75
C HIS A 67 1.41 18.12 -8.23
N VAL A 68 2.68 17.92 -8.58
CA VAL A 68 3.75 18.84 -8.22
C VAL A 68 3.51 20.19 -8.89
N LYS A 69 3.56 21.27 -8.09
CA LYS A 69 3.35 22.63 -8.59
C LYS A 69 4.41 22.97 -9.66
N GLY A 70 3.95 23.32 -10.86
CA GLY A 70 4.83 23.61 -11.99
C GLY A 70 5.36 22.39 -12.74
N ASN A 71 5.07 21.17 -12.27
CA ASN A 71 5.40 19.91 -12.94
C ASN A 71 4.21 18.92 -12.84
N PRO A 72 3.16 19.07 -13.65
CA PRO A 72 1.98 18.21 -13.57
C PRO A 72 2.26 16.74 -13.94
N SER A 73 3.37 16.47 -14.63
CA SER A 73 3.83 15.12 -14.94
C SER A 73 4.30 14.33 -13.71
N GLU A 74 4.57 14.99 -12.60
CA GLU A 74 4.88 14.32 -11.33
C GLU A 74 3.71 14.45 -10.36
N SER A 75 3.28 13.32 -9.80
CA SER A 75 2.12 13.24 -8.91
C SER A 75 2.41 12.36 -7.70
N TYR A 76 1.79 12.70 -6.58
CA TYR A 76 1.81 11.93 -5.36
C TYR A 76 0.40 11.49 -4.99
N VAL A 77 0.22 10.20 -4.78
CA VAL A 77 -1.03 9.63 -4.27
C VAL A 77 -0.80 9.22 -2.82
N VAL A 78 -1.67 9.71 -1.93
CA VAL A 78 -1.69 9.32 -0.52
C VAL A 78 -3.01 8.62 -0.25
N GLU A 79 -2.91 7.39 0.25
CA GLU A 79 -4.04 6.56 0.59
C GLU A 79 -3.97 6.21 2.07
N ILE A 80 -5.10 6.34 2.76
CA ILE A 80 -5.23 6.04 4.18
C ILE A 80 -6.29 4.96 4.32
N TYR A 81 -5.95 3.89 5.01
CA TYR A 81 -6.79 2.74 5.26
C TYR A 81 -6.93 2.51 6.75
N LYS A 82 -8.02 1.83 7.15
CA LYS A 82 -8.25 1.44 8.54
C LYS A 82 -7.14 0.53 9.08
N ASP A 83 -6.67 -0.40 8.26
CA ASP A 83 -5.72 -1.47 8.60
C ASP A 83 -5.09 -2.06 7.34
N LEU A 84 -4.14 -3.02 7.46
CA LEU A 84 -3.54 -3.65 6.29
C LEU A 84 -4.51 -4.60 5.56
N ALA A 85 -5.52 -5.16 6.25
CA ALA A 85 -6.53 -5.99 5.61
C ALA A 85 -7.34 -5.18 4.57
N ALA A 86 -7.65 -3.92 4.86
CA ALA A 86 -8.27 -3.00 3.92
C ALA A 86 -7.39 -2.72 2.69
N ILE A 87 -6.07 -2.61 2.87
CA ILE A 87 -5.13 -2.48 1.74
C ILE A 87 -5.19 -3.73 0.84
N GLU A 88 -5.22 -4.92 1.43
CA GLU A 88 -5.29 -6.17 0.66
C GLU A 88 -6.62 -6.34 -0.09
N THR A 89 -7.72 -5.80 0.45
CA THR A 89 -9.00 -5.71 -0.28
C THR A 89 -8.90 -4.72 -1.43
N HIS A 90 -8.35 -3.52 -1.19
CA HIS A 90 -8.20 -2.49 -2.22
C HIS A 90 -7.40 -3.01 -3.42
N ARG A 91 -6.27 -3.70 -3.18
CA ARG A 91 -5.42 -4.28 -4.24
C ARG A 91 -6.11 -5.28 -5.18
N LYS A 92 -7.29 -5.79 -4.81
CA LYS A 92 -8.04 -6.81 -5.56
C LYS A 92 -9.31 -6.25 -6.21
N SER A 93 -9.56 -4.95 -6.06
CA SER A 93 -10.77 -4.27 -6.55
C SER A 93 -10.67 -3.82 -8.00
#